data_AF-X1AVZ5-F1
#
_entry.id   AF-X1AVZ5-F1
#
_cell.length_a   1.000
_cell.length_b   1.000
_cell.length_c   1.000
_cell.angle_alpha   90.00
_cell.angle_beta   90.00
_cell.angle_gamma   90.00
#
_symmetry.space_group_name_H-M   'P 1'
#
loop_
_entity.id
_entity.type
_entity.pdbx_description
1 polymer ?
#
loop_
_entity_poly.entity_id
_entity_poly.type
_entity_poly.pdbx_seq_one_letter_code
_entity_poly.pdbx_strand_id
1 'polypeptide(L)' 'MIKEYLTISDVAGPLIIVEKTIDVKYQELVEIELSSGEIRRGQVLEITKDKAVVQVFEGTRGVDV' A
#
# COMPACT_ATOMS: atom_id res chain seq x y z
N MET A 1 11.51 10.99 -5.99
CA MET A 1 10.27 11.79 -5.89
C MET A 1 9.23 10.89 -5.25
N ILE A 2 8.54 11.35 -4.22
CA ILE A 2 7.50 10.57 -3.54
C ILE A 2 6.28 10.55 -4.47
N LYS A 3 5.65 9.38 -4.65
CA LYS A 3 4.42 9.21 -5.43
C LYS A 3 3.30 8.80 -4.47
N GLU A 4 2.13 9.38 -4.68
CA GLU A 4 0.93 9.11 -3.89
C GLU A 4 -0.07 8.33 -4.74
N TYR A 5 -0.73 7.35 -4.12
CA TYR A 5 -1.69 6.46 -4.77
C TYR A 5 -2.96 6.37 -3.92
N LEU A 6 -4.10 6.75 -4.51
CA LEU A 6 -5.43 6.61 -3.92
C LEU A 6 -6.22 5.49 -4.63
N THR A 7 -5.51 4.43 -4.98
CA THR A 7 -5.96 3.33 -5.86
C THR A 7 -5.81 1.98 -5.17
N ILE A 8 -6.13 1.94 -3.87
CA ILE A 8 -6.30 0.67 -3.16
C ILE A 8 -7.47 -0.05 -3.82
N SER A 9 -7.26 -1.32 -4.18
CA SER A 9 -8.23 -2.15 -4.92
C SER A 9 -8.74 -3.31 -4.09
N ASP A 10 -7.98 -3.74 -3.08
CA ASP A 10 -8.35 -4.84 -2.21
C ASP A 10 -7.55 -4.82 -0.89
N VAL A 11 -8.12 -5.44 0.14
CA VAL A 11 -7.53 -5.61 1.47
C VAL A 11 -7.72 -7.06 1.92
N ALA A 12 -6.63 -7.78 2.14
CA ALA A 12 -6.65 -9.19 2.53
C ALA A 12 -5.72 -9.45 3.72
N GLY A 13 -6.29 -9.63 4.91
CA GLY A 13 -5.49 -9.80 6.13
C GLY A 13 -4.56 -8.59 6.35
N PRO A 14 -3.24 -8.77 6.52
CA PRO A 14 -2.29 -7.66 6.66
C PRO A 14 -1.86 -7.03 5.33
N LEU A 15 -2.42 -7.47 4.20
CA LEU A 15 -2.00 -7.04 2.86
C LEU A 15 -3.00 -6.06 2.25
N ILE A 16 -2.50 -5.10 1.49
CA ILE A 16 -3.28 -4.23 0.61
C ILE A 16 -2.77 -4.34 -0.83
N ILE A 17 -3.66 -4.21 -1.80
CA ILE A 17 -3.33 -4.22 -3.23
C ILE A 17 -3.55 -2.82 -3.78
N VAL A 18 -2.50 -2.20 -4.31
CA VAL A 18 -2.54 -0.88 -4.94
C VAL A 18 -2.42 -1.04 -6.45
N GLU A 19 -3.33 -0.44 -7.20
CA GLU A 19 -3.32 -0.45 -8.67
C GLU A 19 -2.70 0.83 -9.25
N LYS A 20 -2.39 0.79 -10.54
CA LYS A 20 -1.83 1.92 -11.32
C LYS A 20 -0.50 2.41 -10.75
N THR A 21 0.25 1.51 -10.09
CA THR A 21 1.58 1.80 -9.55
C THR A 21 2.59 1.96 -10.68
N ILE A 22 3.52 2.91 -10.54
CA ILE A 22 4.52 3.21 -11.57
C ILE A 22 5.89 3.28 -10.88
N ASP A 23 6.83 2.45 -11.33
CA ASP A 23 8.22 2.46 -10.85
C ASP A 23 8.34 2.23 -9.32
N VAL A 24 7.50 1.35 -8.78
CA VAL A 24 7.57 0.87 -7.38
C VAL A 24 8.55 -0.31 -7.33
N LYS A 25 9.35 -0.42 -6.27
CA LYS A 25 10.41 -1.42 -6.12
C LYS A 25 10.12 -2.42 -5.02
N TYR A 26 10.62 -3.64 -5.21
CA TYR A 26 10.50 -4.70 -4.21
C TYR A 26 11.24 -4.27 -2.94
N GLN A 27 10.65 -4.57 -1.77
CA GLN A 27 11.13 -4.14 -0.45
C GLN A 27 11.11 -2.63 -0.20
N GLU A 28 10.53 -1.84 -1.10
CA GLU A 28 10.35 -0.41 -0.87
C GLU A 28 9.44 -0.17 0.35
N LEU A 29 9.86 0.75 1.22
CA LEU A 29 9.07 1.19 2.36
C LEU A 29 8.05 2.21 1.91
N VAL A 30 6.83 2.06 2.40
CA VAL A 30 5.70 2.93 2.07
C VAL A 30 5.01 3.41 3.33
N GLU A 31 4.35 4.55 3.21
CA GLU A 31 3.45 5.09 4.21
C GLU A 31 2.00 4.95 3.70
N ILE A 32 1.09 4.59 4.60
CA ILE A 32 -0.34 4.53 4.34
C ILE A 32 -1.00 5.55 5.25
N GLU A 33 -1.59 6.58 4.67
CA GLU A 33 -2.39 7.57 5.40
C GLU A 33 -3.85 7.14 5.40
N LEU A 34 -4.42 6.96 6.60
CA LEU A 34 -5.85 6.65 6.76
C LEU A 34 -6.68 7.93 6.72
N SER A 35 -7.99 7.80 6.49
CA SER A 35 -8.94 8.93 6.54
C SER A 35 -8.99 9.62 7.92
N SER A 36 -8.54 8.95 8.98
CA SER A 36 -8.36 9.54 10.31
C SER A 36 -7.14 10.46 10.44
N GLY A 37 -6.24 10.47 9.45
CA GLY A 37 -4.91 11.08 9.51
C GLY A 37 -3.85 10.20 10.19
N GLU A 38 -4.20 8.98 10.61
CA GLU A 38 -3.21 8.02 11.13
C GLU A 38 -2.29 7.55 10.00
N ILE A 39 -0.98 7.61 10.22
CA ILE A 39 0.03 7.11 9.28
C ILE A 39 0.53 5.75 9.75
N ARG A 40 0.43 4.76 8.86
CA ARG A 40 0.98 3.41 9.02
C ARG A 40 2.11 3.18 8.06
N ARG A 41 2.91 2.16 8.34
CA ARG A 41 4.06 1.79 7.52
C ARG A 41 3.85 0.43 6.91
N GLY A 42 4.42 0.26 5.74
CA GLY A 42 4.40 -1.02 5.07
C GLY A 42 5.62 -1.24 4.21
N GLN A 43 5.66 -2.42 3.62
CA GLN A 43 6.67 -2.82 2.66
C GLN A 43 6.04 -3.48 1.45
N VAL A 44 6.58 -3.16 0.28
CA VAL A 44 6.21 -3.81 -0.98
C VAL A 44 6.75 -5.24 -1.01
N LEU A 45 5.87 -6.22 -1.11
CA LEU A 45 6.21 -7.65 -1.17
C LEU A 45 6.16 -8.22 -2.58
N GLU A 46 5.27 -7.71 -3.44
CA GLU A 46 5.13 -8.18 -4.80
C GLU A 46 4.80 -7.02 -5.73
N ILE A 47 5.32 -7.07 -6.95
CA ILE A 47 5.07 -6.08 -7.99
C ILE A 47 4.74 -6.82 -9.28
N THR A 48 3.64 -6.42 -9.90
CA THR A 48 3.30 -6.78 -11.27
C THR A 48 3.42 -5.54 -12.15
N LYS A 49 2.96 -5.61 -13.41
CA LYS A 49 3.12 -4.52 -14.38
C LYS A 49 2.47 -3.21 -13.90
N ASP A 50 1.33 -3.30 -13.22
CA ASP A 50 0.51 -2.17 -12.82
C ASP A 50 -0.05 -2.27 -11.40
N LYS A 51 0.40 -3.25 -10.60
CA LYS A 51 -0.02 -3.41 -9.20
C LYS A 51 1.17 -3.63 -8.28
N ALA A 52 0.99 -3.24 -7.03
CA ALA A 52 1.87 -3.59 -5.93
C ALA A 52 1.07 -4.20 -4.78
N VAL A 53 1.62 -5.26 -4.18
CA VAL A 53 1.14 -5.84 -2.93
C VAL A 53 1.99 -5.28 -1.80
N VAL A 54 1.33 -4.65 -0.83
CA VAL A 54 1.98 -4.03 0.32
C VAL A 54 1.53 -4.74 1.59
N GLN A 55 2.48 -5.15 2.42
CA GLN A 55 2.20 -5.59 3.79
C GLN A 55 2.21 -4.40 4.73
N VAL A 56 1.15 -4.23 5.52
CA VAL A 56 1.03 -3.17 6.53
C VAL A 56 1.47 -3.71 7.89
N PHE A 57 2.46 -3.07 8.52
CA PHE A 57 3.07 -3.56 9.76
C PHE A 57 2.12 -3.46 10.95
N GLU A 58 1.38 -2.35 11.05
CA GLU A 58 0.38 -2.13 12.09
C GLU A 58 -0.97 -2.81 11.79
N GLY A 59 -1.07 -3.50 10.64
CA GLY A 59 -2.27 -4.13 10.13
C GLY A 59 -3.17 -3.17 9.33
N THR A 60 -4.24 -3.71 8.76
CA THR A 60 -5.09 -3.04 7.76
C THR A 60 -6.41 -2.50 8.32
N ARG A 61 -6.63 -2.57 9.63
CA ARG A 61 -7.87 -2.12 10.25
C ARG A 61 -8.09 -0.63 10.03
N GLY A 62 -9.19 -0.24 9.37
CA GLY A 62 -9.50 1.15 9.05
C GLY A 62 -8.92 1.64 7.72
N VAL A 63 -8.24 0.78 6.96
CA VAL A 63 -8.00 1.01 5.54
C VAL A 63 -9.34 0.83 4.81
N ASP A 64 -9.69 1.80 3.98
CA ASP A 64 -10.87 1.77 3.12
C ASP A 64 -10.45 1.50 1.67
N VAL A 65 -11.36 0.93 0.87
CA VAL A 65 -11.15 0.59 -0.56
C VAL A 65 -11.95 1.54 -1.44
#